data_AF-A0A1A8ILC1-F1
#
_entry.id   AF-A0A1A8ILC1-F1
#
_cell.length_a   1.000
_cell.length_b   1.000
_cell.length_c   1.000
_cell.angle_alpha   90.00
_cell.angle_beta   90.00
_cell.angle_gamma   90.00
#
_symmetry.space_group_name_H-M   'P 1'
#
loop_
_entity.id
_entity.type
_entity.pdbx_description
1 polymer ?
#
loop_
_entity_poly.entity_id
_entity_poly.type
_entity_poly.pdbx_seq_one_letter_code
_entity_poly.pdbx_strand_id
1 'polypeptide(L)'
;MEEDTDVTSYTKGLNGLSHEHKPLEEITNGHSTYKPVLNGVAIGHNGRDHTSSGVPLRSLPISTLKQNGLLQTLAAGGNHPEPAEEKDNAELEKAKLEWEALENTQPVVTEDSNPTPLISFNEALQYFQTTDLGDLLKNIQPTIRRTGLAAITHFLFGPPRLHKELLEERDLVFAIAQCHVDNSQTVHMRVLQTIYKRLIRCRLDCPRYGAHWENIGFQGTDPATDLRGTGFLGLMHALYFVMDPEILPLARDIYKLSQHPTQ
;
A
#
# COMPACT_ATOMS: atom_id res chain seq x y z
N MET A 1 58.45 -44.91 21.43
CA MET A 1 57.74 -44.37 22.58
C MET A 1 56.33 -44.15 22.09
N GLU A 2 55.48 -45.12 22.42
CA GLU A 2 54.06 -45.18 22.07
C GLU A 2 53.32 -44.10 22.87
N GLU A 3 52.32 -43.47 22.26
CA GLU A 3 51.19 -42.93 23.02
C GLU A 3 49.95 -42.95 22.14
N ASP A 4 49.09 -43.92 22.45
CA ASP A 4 47.69 -44.02 22.08
C ASP A 4 46.92 -42.79 22.58
N THR A 5 45.99 -42.28 21.78
CA THR A 5 44.88 -41.47 22.32
C THR A 5 43.55 -41.97 21.78
N ASP A 6 42.72 -42.29 22.77
CA ASP A 6 41.52 -43.09 22.78
C ASP A 6 40.29 -42.38 22.19
N VAL A 7 39.35 -43.21 21.72
CA VAL A 7 38.05 -42.84 21.17
C VAL A 7 37.03 -42.81 22.31
N THR A 8 36.32 -41.70 22.49
CA THR A 8 35.08 -41.69 23.28
C THR A 8 33.91 -41.18 22.47
N SER A 9 33.05 -42.11 22.10
CA SER A 9 31.71 -41.94 21.55
C SER A 9 30.70 -41.78 22.68
N TYR A 10 29.84 -40.76 22.60
CA TYR A 10 28.68 -40.59 23.47
C TYR A 10 27.39 -40.78 22.66
N THR A 11 26.65 -41.83 22.97
CA THR A 11 25.27 -42.10 22.50
C THR A 11 24.39 -42.53 23.68
N LYS A 12 23.30 -41.78 23.89
CA LYS A 12 21.99 -42.16 24.52
C LYS A 12 21.26 -40.84 24.85
N GLY A 13 19.97 -40.64 24.65
CA GLY A 13 18.80 -41.42 24.23
C GLY A 13 17.58 -40.56 24.64
N LEU A 14 16.75 -40.12 23.68
CA LEU A 14 15.37 -40.60 23.42
C LEU A 14 14.41 -40.68 24.62
N ASN A 15 13.29 -39.93 24.49
CA ASN A 15 11.90 -40.13 24.96
C ASN A 15 11.33 -38.77 25.44
N GLY A 16 10.15 -38.27 25.06
CA GLY A 16 9.00 -38.78 24.33
C GLY A 16 7.73 -38.00 24.77
N LEU A 17 6.71 -37.96 23.89
CA LEU A 17 5.31 -37.44 24.00
C LEU A 17 5.08 -35.93 23.70
N SER A 18 4.35 -35.51 22.65
CA SER A 18 2.95 -35.77 22.17
C SER A 18 1.90 -35.20 23.15
N HIS A 19 0.89 -34.39 22.82
CA HIS A 19 -0.11 -34.26 21.73
C HIS A 19 -0.51 -32.75 21.64
N GLU A 20 -1.23 -32.17 20.67
CA GLU A 20 -2.55 -32.55 20.14
C GLU A 20 -2.87 -31.71 18.88
N HIS A 21 -3.30 -32.38 17.82
CA HIS A 21 -3.87 -31.80 16.59
C HIS A 21 -5.40 -31.83 16.72
N LYS A 22 -6.10 -30.75 16.34
CA LYS A 22 -7.54 -30.76 16.04
C LYS A 22 -7.84 -29.93 14.77
N PRO A 23 -8.96 -30.22 14.08
CA PRO A 23 -9.01 -30.29 12.62
C PRO A 23 -9.62 -29.06 11.93
N LEU A 24 -9.22 -28.91 10.66
CA LEU A 24 -9.95 -28.46 9.46
C LEU A 24 -11.25 -27.66 9.68
N GLU A 25 -11.21 -26.36 9.34
CA GLU A 25 -12.38 -25.63 8.87
C GLU A 25 -12.19 -25.17 7.42
N GLU A 26 -13.32 -25.26 6.73
CA GLU A 26 -13.53 -25.34 5.30
C GLU A 26 -13.57 -23.95 4.67
N ILE A 27 -12.91 -23.79 3.52
CA ILE A 27 -12.86 -22.54 2.77
C ILE A 27 -14.20 -22.39 2.03
N THR A 28 -15.12 -21.59 2.57
CA THR A 28 -16.37 -21.25 1.87
C THR A 28 -16.21 -19.95 1.09
N ASN A 29 -16.31 -20.07 -0.24
CA ASN A 29 -16.37 -18.98 -1.20
C ASN A 29 -17.48 -17.97 -0.83
N GLY A 30 -17.08 -16.73 -0.52
CA GLY A 30 -17.99 -15.62 -0.26
C GLY A 30 -18.65 -15.14 -1.57
N HIS A 31 -19.93 -15.47 -1.71
CA HIS A 31 -20.81 -14.98 -2.76
C HIS A 31 -21.09 -13.48 -2.53
N SER A 32 -20.58 -12.61 -3.40
CA SER A 32 -20.95 -11.19 -3.40
C SER A 32 -22.38 -11.04 -3.95
N THR A 33 -23.32 -10.69 -3.08
CA THR A 33 -24.69 -10.31 -3.48
C THR A 33 -24.82 -8.79 -3.46
N TYR A 34 -24.40 -8.14 -4.54
CA TYR A 34 -24.82 -6.76 -4.82
C TYR A 34 -26.33 -6.77 -5.14
N LYS A 35 -27.11 -5.98 -4.41
CA LYS A 35 -28.45 -5.54 -4.84
C LYS A 35 -28.52 -4.02 -4.84
N PRO A 36 -28.95 -3.38 -5.95
CA PRO A 36 -29.25 -1.96 -5.96
C PRO A 36 -30.65 -1.77 -5.38
N VAL A 37 -30.86 -0.77 -4.53
CA VAL A 37 -32.22 -0.39 -4.13
C VAL A 37 -32.47 1.09 -4.43
N LEU A 38 -33.40 1.22 -5.37
CA LEU A 38 -34.04 2.40 -5.93
C LEU A 38 -34.95 3.08 -4.88
N ASN A 39 -34.98 4.41 -4.91
CA ASN A 39 -35.93 5.23 -4.15
C ASN A 39 -37.39 4.90 -4.50
N GLY A 40 -38.25 4.83 -3.47
CA GLY A 40 -39.69 4.67 -3.65
C GLY A 40 -40.48 4.97 -2.38
N VAL A 41 -41.32 6.00 -2.46
CA VAL A 41 -42.23 6.57 -1.45
C VAL A 41 -43.42 5.63 -1.17
N ALA A 42 -43.91 5.60 0.07
CA ALA A 42 -45.29 5.21 0.38
C ALA A 42 -45.86 5.97 1.60
N ILE A 43 -47.08 6.46 1.40
CA ILE A 43 -47.94 7.27 2.26
C ILE A 43 -48.76 6.38 3.21
N GLY A 44 -49.10 6.85 4.41
CA GLY A 44 -50.14 6.23 5.25
C GLY A 44 -50.39 6.95 6.58
N HIS A 45 -51.67 7.25 6.86
CA HIS A 45 -52.19 8.23 7.82
C HIS A 45 -52.68 7.61 9.16
N ASN A 46 -52.62 8.43 10.22
CA ASN A 46 -53.53 8.62 11.39
C ASN A 46 -53.88 7.52 12.42
N GLY A 47 -53.76 7.92 13.71
CA GLY A 47 -54.59 7.44 14.84
C GLY A 47 -53.96 7.65 16.24
N ARG A 48 -54.39 8.70 16.97
CA ARG A 48 -54.12 8.95 18.42
C ARG A 48 -54.94 7.98 19.31
N ASP A 49 -54.63 7.64 20.57
CA ASP A 49 -54.59 8.50 21.78
C ASP A 49 -53.82 7.90 22.98
N HIS A 50 -53.26 8.84 23.76
CA HIS A 50 -52.81 8.92 25.16
C HIS A 50 -52.75 7.70 26.13
N THR A 51 -51.61 7.52 26.83
CA THR A 51 -51.44 7.79 28.29
C THR A 51 -50.03 7.40 28.83
N SER A 52 -49.46 8.31 29.62
CA SER A 52 -48.53 8.17 30.77
C SER A 52 -47.34 7.16 30.80
N SER A 53 -46.21 7.70 31.28
CA SER A 53 -45.13 7.09 32.08
C SER A 53 -44.02 6.23 31.44
N GLY A 54 -42.82 6.85 31.32
CA GLY A 54 -41.51 6.24 31.63
C GLY A 54 -40.65 5.63 30.50
N VAL A 55 -39.36 6.01 30.46
CA VAL A 55 -38.17 5.36 29.81
C VAL A 55 -37.95 5.68 28.31
N PRO A 56 -36.73 5.52 27.71
CA PRO A 56 -35.37 6.03 27.97
C PRO A 56 -34.93 7.10 26.93
N LEU A 57 -33.84 7.85 27.17
CA LEU A 57 -33.28 8.80 26.17
C LEU A 57 -32.73 8.04 24.94
N ARG A 58 -33.57 7.90 23.90
CA ARG A 58 -33.15 7.50 22.56
C ARG A 58 -32.46 8.67 21.86
N SER A 59 -31.26 8.43 21.33
CA SER A 59 -30.58 9.36 20.44
C SER A 59 -31.43 9.59 19.19
N LEU A 60 -31.88 10.82 18.98
CA LEU A 60 -32.63 11.21 17.80
C LEU A 60 -31.64 11.48 16.64
N PRO A 61 -31.93 11.00 15.41
CA PRO A 61 -31.15 11.36 14.23
C PRO A 61 -31.25 12.87 13.96
N ILE A 62 -30.12 13.47 13.58
CA ILE A 62 -29.92 14.93 13.42
C ILE A 62 -30.96 15.58 12.51
N SER A 63 -31.55 14.81 11.57
CA SER A 63 -32.64 15.26 10.70
C SER A 63 -33.89 15.76 11.44
N THR A 64 -34.14 15.28 12.66
CA THR A 64 -35.29 15.71 13.48
C THR A 64 -35.09 17.05 14.18
N LEU A 65 -33.85 17.52 14.37
CA LEU A 65 -33.56 18.84 14.97
C LEU A 65 -34.03 20.01 14.08
N LYS A 66 -34.15 19.78 12.78
CA LYS A 66 -34.61 20.79 11.81
C LYS A 66 -36.11 21.09 11.93
N GLN A 67 -36.91 20.15 12.44
CA GLN A 67 -38.37 20.30 12.52
C GLN A 67 -38.86 20.92 13.84
N ASN A 68 -38.08 20.84 14.91
CA ASN A 68 -38.56 21.21 16.25
C ASN A 68 -38.52 22.71 16.54
N GLY A 69 -38.23 23.58 15.57
CA GLY A 69 -38.16 25.04 15.75
C GLY A 69 -37.07 25.50 16.74
N LEU A 70 -36.44 24.58 17.48
CA LEU A 70 -35.46 24.85 18.53
C LEU A 70 -34.23 25.58 17.97
N LEU A 71 -33.79 25.22 16.75
CA LEU A 71 -32.73 25.93 16.04
C LEU A 71 -33.14 27.34 15.60
N GLN A 72 -34.42 27.57 15.29
CA GLN A 72 -34.93 28.89 14.93
C GLN A 72 -35.10 29.77 16.17
N THR A 73 -35.48 29.20 17.32
CA THR A 73 -35.53 29.91 18.60
C THR A 73 -34.13 30.26 19.12
N LEU A 74 -33.12 29.41 18.89
CA LEU A 74 -31.73 29.71 19.18
C LEU A 74 -31.14 30.76 18.23
N ALA A 75 -31.58 30.79 16.96
CA ALA A 75 -31.14 31.78 15.98
C ALA A 75 -31.87 33.14 16.10
N ALA A 76 -33.07 33.19 16.68
CA ALA A 76 -33.92 34.40 16.70
C ALA A 76 -33.87 35.22 18.00
N GLY A 77 -32.95 34.95 18.91
CA GLY A 77 -32.90 35.61 20.23
C GLY A 77 -31.57 36.30 20.53
N GLY A 78 -31.36 37.52 20.03
CA GLY A 78 -30.27 38.39 20.48
C GLY A 78 -29.98 39.58 19.57
N ASN A 79 -30.84 40.61 19.60
CA ASN A 79 -30.57 41.89 18.96
C ASN A 79 -29.45 42.67 19.70
N HIS A 80 -28.25 42.78 19.10
CA HIS A 80 -27.37 43.97 19.08
C HIS A 80 -26.23 43.74 18.04
N PRO A 81 -25.53 44.78 17.53
CA PRO A 81 -25.16 44.94 16.13
C PRO A 81 -23.80 44.30 15.81
N GLU A 82 -23.62 43.92 14.54
CA GLU A 82 -22.40 43.43 13.87
C GLU A 82 -21.04 43.96 14.38
N PRO A 83 -19.94 43.15 14.34
CA PRO A 83 -19.27 42.76 13.09
C PRO A 83 -18.48 41.42 13.15
N ALA A 84 -19.10 40.32 13.59
CA ALA A 84 -18.38 39.05 13.79
C ALA A 84 -18.41 38.11 12.56
N GLU A 85 -19.46 38.14 11.74
CA GLU A 85 -19.64 37.16 10.66
C GLU A 85 -18.74 37.40 9.43
N GLU A 86 -18.40 38.66 9.12
CA GLU A 86 -17.41 38.97 8.07
C GLU A 86 -15.99 38.52 8.44
N LYS A 87 -15.66 38.51 9.74
CA LYS A 87 -14.32 38.19 10.23
C LYS A 87 -14.03 36.69 10.15
N ASP A 88 -15.01 35.86 10.50
CA ASP A 88 -14.92 34.40 10.40
C ASP A 88 -14.84 33.94 8.94
N ASN A 89 -15.58 34.59 8.04
CA ASN A 89 -15.51 34.30 6.61
C ASN A 89 -14.18 34.75 5.99
N ALA A 90 -13.66 35.92 6.40
CA ALA A 90 -12.36 36.40 5.97
C ALA A 90 -11.20 35.53 6.47
N GLU A 91 -11.29 35.00 7.70
CA GLU A 91 -10.30 34.10 8.27
C GLU A 91 -10.31 32.72 7.59
N LEU A 92 -11.51 32.21 7.23
CA LEU A 92 -11.66 30.97 6.47
C LEU A 92 -11.09 31.10 5.04
N GLU A 93 -11.37 32.21 4.36
CA GLU A 93 -10.82 32.47 3.02
C GLU A 93 -9.31 32.71 3.07
N LYS A 94 -8.80 33.39 4.10
CA LYS A 94 -7.36 33.53 4.34
C LYS A 94 -6.70 32.17 4.58
N ALA A 95 -7.32 31.31 5.39
CA ALA A 95 -6.82 29.96 5.62
C ALA A 95 -6.83 29.11 4.34
N LYS A 96 -7.84 29.23 3.47
CA LYS A 96 -7.85 28.60 2.14
C LYS A 96 -6.72 29.11 1.26
N LEU A 97 -6.54 30.42 1.18
CA LEU A 97 -5.48 31.05 0.40
C LEU A 97 -4.08 30.68 0.92
N GLU A 98 -3.89 30.62 2.24
CA GLU A 98 -2.65 30.14 2.87
C GLU A 98 -2.39 28.66 2.56
N TRP A 99 -3.43 27.82 2.57
CA TRP A 99 -3.32 26.41 2.19
C TRP A 99 -3.02 26.21 0.70
N GLU A 100 -3.63 26.99 -0.19
CA GLU A 100 -3.33 26.99 -1.63
C GLU A 100 -1.92 27.52 -1.93
N ALA A 101 -1.44 28.52 -1.19
CA ALA A 101 -0.10 29.07 -1.36
C ALA A 101 1.01 28.07 -0.97
N LEU A 102 0.78 27.22 0.02
CA LEU A 102 1.73 26.16 0.42
C LEU A 102 1.90 25.09 -0.66
N GLU A 103 0.91 24.89 -1.53
CA GLU A 103 1.00 24.00 -2.69
C GLU A 103 1.95 24.56 -3.78
N ASN A 104 2.21 25.88 -3.77
CA ASN A 104 3.05 26.59 -4.73
C ASN A 104 4.49 26.87 -4.24
N THR A 105 4.80 26.67 -2.96
CA THR A 105 6.19 26.74 -2.46
C THR A 105 6.95 25.43 -2.73
N GLN A 106 7.23 25.17 -4.00
CA GLN A 106 8.29 24.24 -4.41
C GLN A 106 9.60 24.99 -4.68
N PRO A 107 10.76 24.34 -4.51
CA PRO A 107 12.06 24.97 -4.74
C PRO A 107 12.17 25.41 -6.21
N VAL A 108 12.80 26.57 -6.41
CA VAL A 108 13.12 27.25 -7.67
C VAL A 108 13.11 26.31 -8.89
N VAL A 109 12.04 26.44 -9.68
CA VAL A 109 11.81 25.70 -10.92
C VAL A 109 12.57 26.40 -12.06
N THR A 110 13.49 25.70 -12.73
CA THR A 110 13.96 26.09 -14.07
C THR A 110 12.82 25.85 -15.07
N GLU A 111 12.41 26.88 -15.79
CA GLU A 111 11.16 26.98 -16.58
C GLU A 111 11.05 26.03 -17.82
N ASP A 112 12.05 25.19 -18.12
CA ASP A 112 12.12 24.47 -19.40
C ASP A 112 11.72 22.98 -19.38
N SER A 113 11.26 22.43 -18.26
CA SER A 113 11.02 20.98 -18.14
C SER A 113 9.53 20.65 -17.99
N ASN A 114 8.89 20.23 -19.09
CA ASN A 114 7.60 19.54 -19.01
C ASN A 114 7.76 18.27 -18.15
N PRO A 115 7.00 18.09 -17.06
CA PRO A 115 7.19 16.94 -16.19
C PRO A 115 6.91 15.63 -16.92
N THR A 116 7.81 14.66 -16.74
CA THR A 116 7.65 13.34 -17.35
C THR A 116 6.37 12.66 -16.84
N PRO A 117 5.52 12.09 -17.73
CA PRO A 117 4.29 11.43 -17.31
C PRO A 117 4.58 10.20 -16.45
N LEU A 118 3.70 9.97 -15.48
CA LEU A 118 3.74 8.79 -14.62
C LEU A 118 3.69 7.51 -15.47
N ILE A 119 4.40 6.47 -15.04
CA ILE A 119 4.34 5.15 -15.67
C ILE A 119 3.35 4.25 -14.93
N SER A 120 2.52 3.53 -15.68
CA SER A 120 1.65 2.51 -15.08
C SER A 120 2.43 1.22 -14.78
N PHE A 121 1.90 0.39 -13.87
CA PHE A 121 2.48 -0.93 -13.61
C PHE A 121 2.54 -1.79 -14.88
N ASN A 122 1.47 -1.80 -15.68
CA ASN A 122 1.39 -2.59 -16.91
C ASN A 122 2.38 -2.10 -17.97
N GLU A 123 2.60 -0.79 -18.08
CA GLU A 123 3.60 -0.23 -18.99
C GLU A 123 5.02 -0.64 -18.59
N ALA A 124 5.34 -0.59 -17.28
CA ALA A 124 6.63 -1.08 -16.78
C ALA A 124 6.79 -2.59 -16.97
N LEU A 125 5.74 -3.38 -16.75
CA LEU A 125 5.77 -4.82 -16.97
C LEU A 125 5.94 -5.16 -18.46
N GLN A 126 5.24 -4.45 -19.33
CA GLN A 126 5.34 -4.62 -20.78
C GLN A 126 6.77 -4.37 -21.27
N TYR A 127 7.46 -3.37 -20.72
CA TYR A 127 8.89 -3.14 -21.03
C TYR A 127 9.72 -4.40 -20.81
N PHE A 128 9.59 -5.06 -19.65
CA PHE A 128 10.33 -6.31 -19.36
C PHE A 128 9.86 -7.49 -20.22
N GLN A 129 8.60 -7.53 -20.63
CA GLN A 129 8.08 -8.57 -21.51
C GLN A 129 8.59 -8.44 -22.95
N THR A 130 8.89 -7.23 -23.41
CA THR A 130 9.31 -6.98 -24.80
C THR A 130 10.81 -6.77 -24.98
N THR A 131 11.54 -6.48 -23.90
CA THR A 131 12.99 -6.25 -23.94
C THR A 131 13.74 -7.57 -23.98
N ASP A 132 14.89 -7.61 -24.67
CA ASP A 132 15.78 -8.76 -24.63
C ASP A 132 16.43 -8.87 -23.23
N LEU A 133 15.96 -9.84 -22.45
CA LEU A 133 16.50 -10.17 -21.12
C LEU A 133 17.42 -11.39 -21.16
N GLY A 134 17.90 -11.79 -22.34
CA GLY A 134 18.64 -13.04 -22.54
C GLY A 134 19.86 -13.19 -21.63
N ASP A 135 20.57 -12.12 -21.33
CA ASP A 135 21.73 -12.16 -20.43
C ASP A 135 21.33 -12.34 -18.96
N LEU A 136 20.20 -11.78 -18.53
CA LEU A 136 19.67 -12.00 -17.19
C LEU A 136 19.13 -13.43 -17.05
N LEU A 137 18.40 -13.91 -18.06
CA LEU A 137 17.84 -15.27 -18.11
C LEU A 137 18.92 -16.36 -18.08
N LYS A 138 20.14 -16.10 -18.55
CA LYS A 138 21.25 -17.07 -18.41
C LYS A 138 21.71 -17.25 -16.96
N ASN A 139 21.49 -16.24 -16.12
CA ASN A 139 22.02 -16.19 -14.75
C ASN A 139 20.97 -16.55 -13.68
N ILE A 140 19.71 -16.78 -14.06
CA ILE A 140 18.68 -17.21 -13.11
C ILE A 140 18.89 -18.64 -12.63
N GLN A 141 18.52 -18.88 -11.37
CA GLN A 141 18.46 -20.22 -10.77
C GLN A 141 17.04 -20.49 -10.28
N PRO A 142 16.11 -20.89 -11.17
CA PRO A 142 14.68 -20.91 -10.84
C PRO A 142 14.29 -22.07 -9.92
N THR A 143 15.14 -23.09 -9.83
CA THR A 143 14.86 -24.30 -9.05
C THR A 143 16.11 -24.75 -8.31
N ILE A 144 15.95 -25.01 -7.01
CA ILE A 144 16.99 -25.63 -6.19
C ILE A 144 17.00 -27.13 -6.52
N ARG A 145 18.12 -27.61 -7.07
CA ARG A 145 18.28 -29.05 -7.31
C ARG A 145 18.52 -29.77 -5.99
N ARG A 146 17.70 -30.79 -5.72
CA ARG A 146 17.85 -31.69 -4.56
C ARG A 146 18.44 -33.02 -5.01
N THR A 147 19.32 -33.61 -4.21
CA THR A 147 20.01 -34.88 -4.50
C THR A 147 19.77 -35.91 -3.40
N GLY A 148 19.99 -37.20 -3.71
CA GLY A 148 19.89 -38.29 -2.75
C GLY A 148 18.52 -38.45 -2.09
N LEU A 149 18.50 -38.77 -0.79
CA LEU A 149 17.27 -38.96 -0.01
C LEU A 149 16.41 -37.69 0.06
N ALA A 150 17.00 -36.50 -0.05
CA ALA A 150 16.25 -35.24 -0.10
C ALA A 150 15.39 -35.11 -1.37
N ALA A 151 15.81 -35.72 -2.48
CA ALA A 151 15.01 -35.75 -3.70
C ALA A 151 13.80 -36.67 -3.55
N ILE A 152 13.96 -37.83 -2.88
CA ILE A 152 12.88 -38.80 -2.65
C ILE A 152 11.84 -38.24 -1.67
N THR A 153 12.30 -37.68 -0.55
CA THR A 153 11.40 -37.06 0.44
C THR A 153 10.62 -35.90 -0.16
N HIS A 154 11.25 -35.05 -0.96
CA HIS A 154 10.56 -33.97 -1.67
C HIS A 154 9.64 -34.49 -2.79
N PHE A 155 9.94 -35.63 -3.41
CA PHE A 155 9.04 -36.20 -4.41
C PHE A 155 7.74 -36.71 -3.78
N LEU A 156 7.82 -37.32 -2.60
CA LEU A 156 6.65 -37.91 -1.91
C LEU A 156 5.88 -36.90 -1.05
N PHE A 157 6.58 -35.93 -0.44
CA PHE A 157 6.01 -35.01 0.55
C PHE A 157 6.32 -33.54 0.26
N GLY A 158 6.90 -33.23 -0.90
CA GLY A 158 7.18 -31.85 -1.29
C GLY A 158 5.96 -31.12 -1.85
N PRO A 159 6.01 -29.78 -1.88
CA PRO A 159 4.95 -28.97 -2.46
C PRO A 159 4.70 -29.30 -3.94
N PRO A 160 3.50 -29.02 -4.46
CA PRO A 160 3.17 -29.23 -5.86
C PRO A 160 4.13 -28.44 -6.77
N ARG A 161 4.39 -28.99 -7.96
CA ARG A 161 5.22 -28.32 -8.96
C ARG A 161 4.42 -27.22 -9.65
N LEU A 162 5.10 -26.12 -9.98
CA LEU A 162 4.51 -25.08 -10.81
C LEU A 162 4.11 -25.64 -12.18
N HIS A 163 2.95 -25.23 -12.68
CA HIS A 163 2.45 -25.67 -13.98
C HIS A 163 3.41 -25.23 -15.10
N LYS A 164 3.54 -26.05 -16.15
CA LYS A 164 4.52 -25.81 -17.23
C LYS A 164 4.27 -24.49 -17.97
N GLU A 165 3.02 -24.08 -18.06
CA GLU A 165 2.61 -22.83 -18.69
C GLU A 165 3.06 -21.59 -17.93
N LEU A 166 3.40 -21.70 -16.64
CA LEU A 166 3.82 -20.59 -15.79
C LEU A 166 5.35 -20.45 -15.66
N LEU A 167 6.11 -21.27 -16.39
CA LEU A 167 7.56 -21.28 -16.28
C LEU A 167 8.19 -20.02 -16.87
N GLU A 168 7.59 -19.47 -17.93
CA GLU A 168 8.07 -18.24 -18.58
C GLU A 168 7.85 -17.03 -17.68
N GLU A 169 6.69 -16.92 -17.05
CA GLU A 169 6.36 -15.84 -16.10
C GLU A 169 7.23 -15.93 -14.85
N ARG A 170 7.47 -17.14 -14.35
CA ARG A 170 8.43 -17.37 -13.26
C ARG A 170 9.82 -16.86 -13.63
N ASP A 171 10.30 -17.21 -14.82
CA ASP A 171 11.64 -16.83 -15.27
C ASP A 171 11.75 -15.33 -15.52
N LEU A 172 10.69 -14.70 -16.02
CA LEU A 172 10.57 -13.25 -16.13
C LEU A 172 10.65 -12.57 -14.74
N VAL A 173 9.93 -13.07 -13.74
CA VAL A 173 10.00 -12.53 -12.37
C VAL A 173 11.44 -12.61 -11.83
N PHE A 174 12.13 -13.74 -12.04
CA PHE A 174 13.54 -13.85 -11.66
C PHE A 174 14.45 -12.92 -12.46
N ALA A 175 14.21 -12.73 -13.75
CA ALA A 175 14.98 -11.80 -14.57
C ALA A 175 14.80 -10.35 -14.09
N ILE A 176 13.57 -9.92 -13.78
CA ILE A 176 13.27 -8.60 -13.21
C ILE A 176 13.97 -8.45 -11.83
N ALA A 177 14.01 -9.51 -11.02
CA ALA A 177 14.71 -9.49 -9.73
C ALA A 177 16.24 -9.41 -9.85
N GLN A 178 16.82 -9.86 -10.97
CA GLN A 178 18.25 -9.70 -11.25
C GLN A 178 18.57 -8.40 -12.01
N CYS A 179 17.57 -7.73 -12.55
CA CYS A 179 17.74 -6.48 -13.27
C CYS A 179 18.15 -5.37 -12.30
N HIS A 180 19.26 -4.70 -12.60
CA HIS A 180 19.72 -3.54 -11.85
C HIS A 180 19.11 -2.27 -12.44
N VAL A 181 19.00 -1.21 -11.63
CA VAL A 181 18.59 0.11 -12.15
C VAL A 181 19.67 0.63 -13.09
N ASP A 182 19.32 0.73 -14.37
CA ASP A 182 20.16 1.28 -15.43
C ASP A 182 19.67 2.67 -15.89
N ASN A 183 20.56 3.65 -15.86
CA ASN A 183 20.29 5.04 -16.24
C ASN A 183 20.14 5.23 -17.76
N SER A 184 20.63 4.29 -18.58
CA SER A 184 20.42 4.30 -20.03
C SER A 184 18.95 4.02 -20.40
N GLN A 185 18.21 3.40 -19.49
CA GLN A 185 16.82 2.99 -19.70
C GLN A 185 15.87 4.02 -19.07
N THR A 186 15.17 4.77 -19.93
CA THR A 186 14.24 5.82 -19.49
C THR A 186 13.09 5.27 -18.63
N VAL A 187 12.63 4.05 -18.92
CA VAL A 187 11.60 3.35 -18.13
C VAL A 187 12.04 3.19 -16.67
N HIS A 188 13.31 2.84 -16.42
CA HIS A 188 13.82 2.64 -15.06
C HIS A 188 13.73 3.91 -14.23
N MET A 189 14.17 5.04 -14.81
CA MET A 189 14.09 6.34 -14.15
C MET A 189 12.64 6.80 -13.94
N ARG A 190 11.77 6.56 -14.93
CA ARG A 190 10.33 6.89 -14.82
C ARG A 190 9.63 6.12 -13.70
N VAL A 191 9.98 4.86 -13.46
CA VAL A 191 9.44 4.07 -12.34
C VAL A 191 9.83 4.69 -11.01
N LEU A 192 11.12 4.99 -10.80
CA LEU A 192 11.62 5.64 -9.58
C LEU A 192 10.93 6.99 -9.33
N GLN A 193 10.90 7.85 -10.34
CA GLN A 193 10.25 9.16 -10.26
C GLN A 193 8.75 9.04 -9.99
N THR A 194 8.08 8.04 -10.58
CA THR A 194 6.65 7.81 -10.32
C THR A 194 6.40 7.47 -8.87
N ILE A 195 7.20 6.55 -8.28
CA ILE A 195 7.08 6.20 -6.86
C ILE A 195 7.25 7.45 -5.98
N TYR A 196 8.31 8.22 -6.22
CA TYR A 196 8.58 9.46 -5.50
C TYR A 196 7.41 10.47 -5.60
N LYS A 197 6.97 10.78 -6.82
CA LYS A 197 5.86 11.72 -7.08
C LYS A 197 4.58 11.30 -6.38
N ARG A 198 4.28 9.99 -6.34
CA ARG A 198 3.04 9.47 -5.76
C ARG A 198 3.00 9.56 -4.23
N LEU A 199 4.14 9.30 -3.57
CA LEU A 199 4.27 9.40 -2.12
C LEU A 199 4.37 10.86 -1.65
N ILE A 200 5.26 11.65 -2.26
CA ILE A 200 5.51 13.06 -1.89
C ILE A 200 4.39 13.99 -2.36
N ARG A 201 3.56 13.56 -3.31
CA ARG A 201 2.60 14.41 -4.04
C ARG A 201 3.28 15.56 -4.81
N CYS A 202 4.49 15.32 -5.29
CA CYS A 202 5.19 16.24 -6.18
C CYS A 202 4.82 15.96 -7.65
N ARG A 203 4.76 16.99 -8.49
CA ARG A 203 4.59 16.85 -9.94
C ARG A 203 5.91 16.90 -10.72
N LEU A 204 6.94 17.52 -10.13
CA LEU A 204 8.24 17.72 -10.76
C LEU A 204 9.06 16.42 -10.81
N ASP A 205 9.90 16.34 -11.83
CA ASP A 205 10.92 15.30 -11.94
C ASP A 205 12.03 15.56 -10.92
N CYS A 206 12.54 14.49 -10.30
CA CYS A 206 13.73 14.53 -9.46
C CYS A 206 14.93 13.90 -10.18
N PRO A 207 16.16 14.34 -9.88
CA PRO A 207 17.36 13.78 -10.49
C PRO A 207 17.61 12.33 -10.02
N ARG A 208 18.38 11.57 -10.81
CA ARG A 208 18.71 10.16 -10.47
C ARG A 208 19.42 10.00 -9.13
N TYR A 209 20.21 10.99 -8.74
CA TYR A 209 20.98 10.98 -7.50
C TYR A 209 20.63 12.20 -6.65
N GLY A 210 20.59 12.01 -5.33
CA GLY A 210 20.43 13.10 -4.36
C GLY A 210 19.74 12.65 -3.07
N ALA A 211 19.83 13.48 -2.03
CA ALA A 211 19.30 13.19 -0.70
C ALA A 211 17.76 13.04 -0.65
N HIS A 212 17.04 13.48 -1.69
CA HIS A 212 15.60 13.33 -1.77
C HIS A 212 15.13 11.87 -1.75
N TRP A 213 15.98 10.91 -2.13
CA TRP A 213 15.65 9.49 -2.04
C TRP A 213 15.51 9.00 -0.59
N GLU A 214 16.26 9.58 0.34
CA GLU A 214 16.16 9.30 1.77
C GLU A 214 14.78 9.69 2.31
N ASN A 215 14.16 10.73 1.75
CA ASN A 215 12.82 11.16 2.13
C ASN A 215 11.75 10.09 1.93
N ILE A 216 11.97 9.08 1.06
CA ILE A 216 11.06 7.95 0.84
C ILE A 216 11.63 6.61 1.30
N GLY A 217 12.69 6.64 2.14
CA GLY A 217 13.19 5.47 2.85
C GLY A 217 14.38 4.74 2.21
N PHE A 218 14.99 5.28 1.15
CA PHE A 218 16.28 4.76 0.68
C PHE A 218 17.42 5.15 1.64
N GLN A 219 18.45 4.32 1.80
CA GLN A 219 19.52 4.54 2.77
C GLN A 219 20.49 5.67 2.39
N GLY A 220 20.47 6.13 1.14
CA GLY A 220 21.34 7.23 0.71
C GLY A 220 20.91 7.86 -0.62
N THR A 221 21.86 8.57 -1.24
CA THR A 221 21.57 9.38 -2.43
C THR A 221 21.37 8.58 -3.72
N ASP A 222 21.57 7.26 -3.69
CA ASP A 222 21.45 6.36 -4.83
C ASP A 222 20.57 5.13 -4.51
N PRO A 223 19.30 5.13 -4.95
CA PRO A 223 18.38 4.00 -4.81
C PRO A 223 18.90 2.65 -5.32
N ALA A 224 19.79 2.62 -6.32
CA ALA A 224 20.32 1.35 -6.82
C ALA A 224 21.13 0.60 -5.76
N THR A 225 21.67 1.31 -4.78
CA THR A 225 22.45 0.70 -3.70
C THR A 225 21.56 -0.14 -2.76
N ASP A 226 20.36 0.33 -2.45
CA ASP A 226 19.39 -0.40 -1.63
C ASP A 226 18.78 -1.60 -2.37
N LEU A 227 18.66 -1.50 -3.70
CA LEU A 227 18.00 -2.49 -4.54
C LEU A 227 18.90 -3.68 -4.92
N ARG A 228 20.14 -3.79 -4.40
CA ARG A 228 21.06 -4.90 -4.74
C ARG A 228 20.50 -6.29 -4.44
N GLY A 229 19.67 -6.42 -3.39
CA GLY A 229 19.11 -7.70 -2.98
C GLY A 229 17.85 -8.10 -3.75
N THR A 230 17.01 -7.12 -4.12
CA THR A 230 15.71 -7.37 -4.76
C THR A 230 15.71 -7.10 -6.27
N GLY A 231 16.74 -6.41 -6.76
CA GLY A 231 16.78 -5.81 -8.08
C GLY A 231 15.56 -4.93 -8.37
N PHE A 232 15.22 -4.86 -9.65
CA PHE A 232 14.10 -4.06 -10.14
C PHE A 232 12.73 -4.59 -9.68
N LEU A 233 12.65 -5.85 -9.24
CA LEU A 233 11.42 -6.42 -8.70
C LEU A 233 10.95 -5.66 -7.44
N GLY A 234 11.88 -5.13 -6.62
CA GLY A 234 11.53 -4.26 -5.49
C GLY A 234 10.79 -3.00 -5.94
N LEU A 235 11.23 -2.38 -7.03
CA LEU A 235 10.57 -1.20 -7.61
C LEU A 235 9.22 -1.55 -8.24
N MET A 236 9.07 -2.72 -8.86
CA MET A 236 7.78 -3.16 -9.41
C MET A 236 6.70 -3.28 -8.32
N HIS A 237 7.05 -3.84 -7.16
CA HIS A 237 6.14 -3.91 -6.01
C HIS A 237 5.77 -2.52 -5.49
N ALA A 238 6.75 -1.64 -5.31
CA ALA A 238 6.51 -0.27 -4.85
C ALA A 238 5.64 0.51 -5.86
N LEU A 239 5.90 0.34 -7.16
CA LEU A 239 5.11 0.95 -8.22
C LEU A 239 3.66 0.48 -8.20
N TYR A 240 3.43 -0.83 -8.09
CA TYR A 240 2.08 -1.39 -7.97
C TYR A 240 1.34 -0.77 -6.77
N PHE A 241 2.01 -0.73 -5.62
CA PHE A 241 1.46 -0.20 -4.37
C PHE A 241 1.02 1.26 -4.46
N VAL A 242 1.74 2.11 -5.19
CA VAL A 242 1.42 3.54 -5.31
C VAL A 242 0.55 3.89 -6.52
N MET A 243 0.40 2.98 -7.48
CA MET A 243 -0.38 3.25 -8.70
C MET A 243 -1.83 2.79 -8.59
N ASP A 244 -2.13 1.80 -7.74
CA ASP A 244 -3.50 1.38 -7.48
C ASP A 244 -4.28 2.48 -6.70
N PRO A 245 -5.38 3.03 -7.25
CA PRO A 245 -6.18 4.05 -6.59
C PRO A 245 -6.79 3.62 -5.25
N GLU A 246 -7.10 2.33 -5.08
CA GLU A 246 -7.70 1.81 -3.84
C GLU A 246 -6.65 1.64 -2.74
N ILE A 247 -5.41 1.32 -3.12
CA ILE A 247 -4.31 1.08 -2.17
C ILE A 247 -3.49 2.35 -1.89
N LEU A 248 -3.47 3.31 -2.82
CA LEU A 248 -2.71 4.56 -2.67
C LEU A 248 -2.96 5.32 -1.35
N PRO A 249 -4.19 5.43 -0.81
CA PRO A 249 -4.41 6.06 0.50
C PRO A 249 -3.59 5.39 1.60
N LEU A 250 -3.59 4.05 1.65
CA LEU A 250 -2.78 3.28 2.60
C LEU A 250 -1.29 3.54 2.40
N ALA A 251 -0.80 3.58 1.16
CA ALA A 251 0.60 3.90 0.87
C ALA A 251 1.02 5.26 1.44
N ARG A 252 0.13 6.25 1.35
CA ARG A 252 0.36 7.59 1.89
C ARG A 252 0.28 7.63 3.41
N ASP A 253 -0.62 6.86 4.01
CA ASP A 253 -0.72 6.78 5.47
C ASP A 253 0.52 6.11 6.07
N ILE A 254 1.01 5.04 5.46
CA ILE A 254 2.29 4.39 5.84
C ILE A 254 3.44 5.39 5.69
N TYR A 255 3.51 6.10 4.56
CA TYR A 255 4.53 7.13 4.34
C TYR A 255 4.47 8.24 5.40
N LYS A 256 3.28 8.77 5.69
CA LYS A 256 3.08 9.79 6.70
C LYS A 256 3.51 9.30 8.09
N LEU A 257 3.20 8.05 8.42
CA LEU A 257 3.60 7.43 9.67
C LEU A 257 5.12 7.26 9.76
N SER A 258 5.80 6.92 8.66
CA SER A 258 7.26 6.77 8.63
C SER A 258 8.02 8.09 8.83
N GLN A 259 7.34 9.23 8.71
CA GLN A 259 7.91 10.55 9.01
C GLN A 259 7.64 11.01 10.44
N HIS A 260 6.96 10.19 11.26
CA HIS A 260 6.60 10.59 12.61
C HIS A 260 7.84 10.63 13.52
N PRO A 261 8.12 11.72 14.28
CA PRO A 261 9.35 11.88 15.06
C PRO A 261 9.61 10.83 16.16
N THR A 262 8.64 9.96 16.43
CA THR A 262 8.68 8.95 17.50
C THR A 262 8.64 7.52 16.98
N GLN A 263 8.62 7.34 15.66
CA GLN A 263 8.79 6.06 14.97
C GLN A 263 10.24 5.99 14.48
#